data_AF-A0A559MES7-F1
#
_entry.id   AF-A0A559MES7-F1
#
_cell.length_a   1.000
_cell.length_b   1.000
_cell.length_c   1.000
_cell.angle_alpha   90.00
_cell.angle_beta   90.00
_cell.angle_gamma   90.00
#
_symmetry.space_group_name_H-M   'P 1'
#
loop_
_entity.id
_entity.type
_entity.pdbx_description
1 polymer ?
#
loop_
_entity_poly.entity_id
_entity_poly.type
_entity_poly.pdbx_seq_one_letter_code
_entity_poly.pdbx_strand_id
1 'polypeptide(L)'
;MSFGWSAGDIVAAISLVNKITKSVSSAGGARDHFQELETELKGLSRALCEISDLANAPNQIPEIVALKFAACLCEDTLKRFYEKILPFDESLGSGSKTSRLKATPRMVRWELLIKKEVPEFRTYLVAHVGKAQSELMTNFSKTLENIPPPDLRHTWAQAPMEFEDALGRIIPIPSEYDWDKVEAVIQAQFKHGPGHTKVRSGEYELYYGSFGDLNPIKTTSFCPIPGMKVTMSFIIGQYSGSERCPRLGCTSRSFQKHGAGARVKIW
;
A
#
# COMPACT_ATOMS: atom_id res chain seq x y z
N MET A 1 32.72 2.46 4.27
CA MET A 1 33.17 3.86 4.40
C MET A 1 31.98 4.69 4.86
N SER A 2 31.96 5.14 6.11
CA SER A 2 30.91 6.04 6.62
C SER A 2 31.36 7.48 6.37
N PHE A 3 30.86 8.07 5.28
CA PHE A 3 31.02 9.49 5.04
C PHE A 3 30.16 10.24 6.05
N GLY A 4 30.74 11.16 6.81
CA GLY A 4 30.00 11.98 7.77
C GLY A 4 28.93 12.80 7.04
N TRP A 5 27.66 12.52 7.34
CA TRP A 5 26.51 13.23 6.78
C TRP A 5 25.77 13.98 7.90
N SER A 6 25.06 15.05 7.55
CA SER A 6 24.26 15.83 8.50
C SER A 6 22.90 16.22 7.91
N ALA A 7 21.92 16.47 8.78
CA ALA A 7 20.66 17.13 8.39
C ALA A 7 20.90 18.49 7.68
N GLY A 8 22.08 19.10 7.86
CA GLY A 8 22.48 20.33 7.19
C GLY A 8 22.57 20.24 5.66
N ASP A 9 22.80 19.06 5.09
CA ASP A 9 22.99 18.89 3.64
C ASP A 9 21.66 19.07 2.87
N ILE A 10 20.54 18.60 3.44
CA ILE A 10 19.19 18.81 2.87
C ILE A 10 18.82 20.30 2.92
N VAL A 11 19.15 20.98 4.02
CA VAL A 11 18.92 22.43 4.15
C VAL A 11 19.72 23.22 3.11
N ALA A 12 20.96 22.79 2.82
CA ALA A 12 21.77 23.37 1.75
C ALA A 12 21.13 23.18 0.37
N ALA A 13 20.60 21.98 0.08
CA ALA A 13 19.86 21.70 -1.16
C ALA A 13 18.60 22.57 -1.30
N ILE A 14 17.80 22.71 -0.24
CA ILE A 14 16.61 23.59 -0.21
C ILE A 14 17.01 25.04 -0.49
N SER A 15 18.07 25.53 0.15
CA SER A 15 18.60 26.89 -0.08
C SER A 15 18.98 27.10 -1.55
N LEU A 16 19.60 26.08 -2.17
CA LEU A 16 20.02 26.13 -3.55
C LEU A 16 18.85 26.14 -4.53
N VAL A 17 17.82 25.32 -4.30
CA VAL A 17 16.57 25.33 -5.07
C VAL A 17 15.90 26.72 -5.03
N ASN A 18 15.85 27.34 -3.85
CA ASN A 18 15.27 28.67 -3.68
C ASN A 18 16.06 29.75 -4.42
N LYS A 19 17.39 29.67 -4.41
CA LYS A 19 18.26 30.59 -5.19
C LYS A 19 18.00 30.44 -6.68
N ILE A 20 18.03 29.21 -7.22
CA ILE A 20 17.76 28.94 -8.64
C ILE A 20 16.39 29.47 -9.04
N THR A 21 15.35 29.20 -8.23
CA THR A 21 13.98 29.68 -8.49
C THR A 21 13.92 31.20 -8.54
N LYS A 22 14.65 31.90 -7.66
CA LYS A 22 14.72 33.37 -7.65
C LYS A 22 15.46 33.91 -8.88
N SER A 23 16.60 33.33 -9.25
CA SER A 23 17.39 33.77 -10.41
C SER A 23 16.65 33.52 -11.73
N VAL A 24 15.81 32.49 -11.79
CA VAL A 24 15.00 32.15 -12.95
C VAL A 24 13.75 33.04 -13.07
N SER A 25 13.07 33.31 -11.94
CA SER A 25 11.86 34.17 -11.93
C SER A 25 12.14 35.66 -12.17
N SER A 26 13.38 36.12 -11.95
CA SER A 26 13.82 37.49 -12.23
C SER A 26 14.23 37.72 -13.69
N ALA A 27 14.26 36.67 -14.53
CA ALA A 27 14.57 36.77 -15.95
C ALA A 27 13.41 37.42 -16.73
N GLY A 28 13.38 38.77 -16.72
CA GLY A 28 12.39 39.56 -17.45
C GLY A 28 12.40 39.23 -18.95
N GLY A 29 11.26 38.73 -19.46
CA GLY A 29 11.06 38.39 -20.87
C GLY A 29 11.21 36.90 -21.23
N ALA A 30 11.64 36.03 -20.30
CA ALA A 30 11.81 34.59 -20.53
C ALA A 30 10.94 33.72 -19.59
N ARG A 31 10.00 34.33 -18.87
CA ARG A 31 9.18 33.69 -17.84
C ARG A 31 8.44 32.43 -18.32
N ASP A 32 7.87 32.49 -19.52
CA ASP A 32 7.09 31.37 -20.09
C ASP A 32 7.97 30.14 -20.35
N HIS A 33 9.26 30.33 -20.67
CA HIS A 33 10.20 29.23 -20.91
C HIS A 33 10.64 28.51 -19.63
N PHE A 34 10.46 29.15 -18.48
CA PHE A 34 10.89 28.63 -17.19
C PHE A 34 9.74 28.19 -16.29
N GLN A 35 8.49 28.42 -16.68
CA GLN A 35 7.31 28.10 -15.87
C GLN A 35 7.27 26.63 -15.43
N GLU A 36 7.58 25.70 -16.34
CA GLU A 36 7.64 24.28 -16.02
C GLU A 36 8.78 23.96 -15.06
N LEU A 37 9.96 24.54 -15.29
CA LEU A 37 11.12 24.37 -14.43
C LEU A 37 10.85 24.92 -13.02
N GLU A 38 10.22 26.09 -12.90
CA GLU A 38 9.81 26.65 -11.60
C GLU A 38 8.84 25.75 -10.85
N THR A 39 7.93 25.08 -11.57
CA THR A 39 6.96 24.15 -10.98
C THR A 39 7.68 22.90 -10.44
N GLU A 40 8.60 22.35 -11.22
CA GLU A 40 9.44 21.22 -10.83
C GLU A 40 10.33 21.54 -9.62
N LEU A 41 10.98 22.71 -9.61
CA LEU A 41 11.81 23.18 -8.49
C LEU A 41 10.99 23.40 -7.22
N LYS A 42 9.78 23.96 -7.32
CA LYS A 42 8.86 24.10 -6.17
C LYS A 42 8.43 22.73 -5.64
N GLY A 43 8.15 21.77 -6.52
CA GLY A 43 7.84 20.39 -6.14
C GLY A 43 9.00 19.74 -5.39
N LEU A 44 10.22 19.88 -5.91
CA LEU A 44 11.44 19.38 -5.26
C LEU A 44 11.67 20.02 -3.89
N SER A 45 11.50 21.34 -3.76
CA SER A 45 11.65 22.01 -2.46
C SER A 45 10.68 21.47 -1.42
N ARG A 46 9.42 21.20 -1.78
CA ARG A 46 8.43 20.63 -0.85
C ARG A 46 8.83 19.22 -0.41
N ALA A 47 9.22 18.38 -1.36
CA ALA A 47 9.67 17.03 -1.06
C ALA A 47 10.91 17.02 -0.13
N LEU A 48 11.88 17.91 -0.37
CA LEU A 48 13.05 18.04 0.51
C LEU A 48 12.69 18.53 1.91
N CYS A 49 11.72 19.45 2.05
CA CYS A 49 11.21 19.87 3.37
C CYS A 49 10.55 18.69 4.11
N GLU A 50 9.66 17.94 3.44
CA GLU A 50 8.99 16.78 4.03
C GLU A 50 10.00 15.71 4.47
N ILE A 51 11.01 15.42 3.65
CA ILE A 51 12.09 14.50 4.01
C ILE A 51 12.89 15.04 5.20
N SER A 52 13.15 16.35 5.26
CA SER A 52 13.85 16.97 6.39
C SER A 52 13.06 16.88 7.69
N ASP A 53 11.73 17.04 7.63
CA ASP A 53 10.87 16.93 8.81
C ASP A 53 10.83 15.48 9.32
N LEU A 54 10.65 14.52 8.41
CA LEU A 54 10.73 13.09 8.72
C LEU A 54 12.09 12.69 9.29
N ALA A 55 13.16 13.29 8.75
CA ALA A 55 14.53 13.09 9.21
C ALA A 55 14.80 13.58 10.63
N ASN A 56 14.02 14.54 11.12
CA ASN A 56 14.16 15.15 12.44
C ASN A 56 13.23 14.50 13.49
N ALA A 57 12.35 13.59 13.09
CA ALA A 57 11.45 12.89 14.00
C ALA A 57 12.23 11.99 14.98
N PRO A 58 11.78 11.87 16.25
CA PRO A 58 12.33 10.91 17.18
C PRO A 58 12.05 9.47 16.68
N ASN A 59 12.99 8.55 16.91
CA ASN A 59 12.97 7.15 16.43
C ASN A 59 13.11 6.99 14.90
N GLN A 60 14.22 7.50 14.34
CA GLN A 60 14.55 7.30 12.93
C GLN A 60 14.66 5.80 12.59
N ILE A 61 13.84 5.33 11.65
CA ILE A 61 13.95 3.99 11.07
C ILE A 61 14.92 4.02 9.87
N PRO A 62 15.60 2.90 9.54
CA PRO A 62 16.61 2.82 8.47
C PRO A 62 16.13 3.35 7.11
N GLU A 63 14.83 3.24 6.82
CA GLU A 63 14.18 3.70 5.61
C GLU A 63 14.17 5.23 5.49
N ILE A 64 14.07 5.95 6.63
CA ILE A 64 14.21 7.42 6.68
C ILE A 64 15.65 7.82 6.34
N VAL A 65 16.64 6.99 6.68
CA VAL A 65 18.05 7.23 6.31
C VAL A 65 18.27 7.03 4.80
N ALA A 66 17.60 6.07 4.17
CA ALA A 66 17.66 5.88 2.72
C ALA A 66 17.06 7.07 1.95
N LEU A 67 15.98 7.66 2.45
CA LEU A 67 15.40 8.91 1.93
C LEU A 67 16.37 10.09 1.97
N LYS A 68 17.20 10.18 3.02
CA LYS A 68 18.26 11.20 3.12
C LYS A 68 19.27 11.04 1.97
N PHE A 69 19.68 9.80 1.66
CA PHE A 69 20.63 9.53 0.58
C PHE A 69 20.07 9.94 -0.79
N ALA A 70 18.80 9.63 -1.03
CA ALA A 70 18.12 9.97 -2.28
C ALA A 70 17.92 11.48 -2.47
N ALA A 71 17.63 12.23 -1.39
CA ALA A 71 17.54 13.69 -1.38
C ALA A 71 18.87 14.35 -1.77
N CYS A 72 20.01 13.82 -1.30
CA CYS A 72 21.34 14.36 -1.59
C CYS A 72 21.79 14.16 -3.05
N LEU A 73 21.26 13.17 -3.77
CA LEU A 73 21.58 12.97 -5.20
C LEU A 73 21.13 14.15 -6.07
N CYS A 74 20.18 14.96 -5.59
CA CYS A 74 19.74 16.17 -6.30
C CYS A 74 20.71 17.35 -6.10
N GLU A 75 21.51 17.37 -5.03
CA GLU A 75 22.33 18.52 -4.65
C GLU A 75 23.43 18.82 -5.68
N ASP A 76 24.14 17.81 -6.17
CA ASP A 76 25.18 17.98 -7.18
C ASP A 76 24.61 18.50 -8.51
N THR A 77 23.45 17.97 -8.90
CA THR A 77 22.73 18.40 -10.11
C THR A 77 22.27 19.85 -9.98
N LEU A 78 21.76 20.24 -8.80
CA LEU A 78 21.42 21.63 -8.48
C LEU A 78 22.64 22.54 -8.48
N LYS A 79 23.78 22.12 -7.91
CA LYS A 79 25.02 22.93 -7.86
C LYS A 79 25.55 23.21 -9.25
N ARG A 80 25.68 22.18 -10.09
CA ARG A 80 26.14 22.30 -11.47
C ARG A 80 25.25 23.25 -12.29
N PHE A 81 23.94 23.19 -12.09
CA PHE A 81 23.02 24.09 -12.77
C PHE A 81 23.10 25.53 -12.23
N TYR A 82 23.22 25.68 -10.91
CA TYR A 82 23.38 26.99 -10.28
C TYR A 82 24.66 27.70 -10.74
N GLU A 83 25.79 27.00 -10.86
CA GLU A 83 27.04 27.55 -11.41
C GLU A 83 26.86 28.08 -12.84
N LYS A 84 26.03 27.41 -13.65
CA LYS A 84 25.70 27.84 -15.01
C LYS A 84 24.79 29.07 -15.02
N ILE A 85 23.94 29.26 -14.00
CA ILE A 85 23.04 30.43 -13.87
C ILE A 85 23.73 31.62 -13.19
N LEU A 86 24.76 31.39 -12.37
CA LEU A 86 25.46 32.42 -11.59
C LEU A 86 25.92 33.65 -12.42
N PRO A 87 26.43 33.50 -13.66
CA PRO A 87 26.80 34.63 -14.51
C PRO A 87 25.63 35.50 -15.01
N PHE A 88 24.39 35.08 -14.76
CA PHE A 88 23.16 35.70 -15.28
C PHE A 88 22.36 36.45 -14.20
N ASP A 89 22.71 36.26 -12.93
CA ASP A 89 21.97 36.79 -11.79
C ASP A 89 22.41 38.22 -11.43
N GLU A 90 21.54 39.21 -11.68
CA GLU A 90 21.76 40.59 -11.21
C GLU A 90 21.59 40.74 -9.68
N SER A 91 20.85 39.83 -9.02
CA SER A 91 20.59 39.89 -7.57
C SER A 91 21.82 39.52 -6.72
N LEU A 92 22.88 39.01 -7.36
CA LEU A 92 24.20 38.76 -6.77
C LEU A 92 25.23 39.85 -7.11
N GLY A 93 24.87 40.80 -7.98
CA GLY A 93 25.77 41.74 -8.63
C GLY A 93 25.68 43.18 -8.13
N SER A 94 25.68 43.45 -6.81
CA SER A 94 25.80 44.85 -6.33
C SER A 94 27.23 45.39 -6.30
N GLY A 95 28.24 44.65 -6.80
CA GLY A 95 29.66 45.01 -6.62
C GLY A 95 30.63 44.83 -7.78
N SER A 96 30.22 44.47 -9.00
CA SER A 96 31.19 44.17 -10.07
C SER A 96 31.35 45.32 -11.09
N LYS A 97 32.55 45.92 -11.14
CA LYS A 97 32.96 46.97 -12.10
C LYS A 97 33.66 46.38 -13.34
N THR A 98 33.12 45.36 -14.00
CA THR A 98 33.78 44.76 -15.18
C THR A 98 33.26 45.30 -16.52
N SER A 99 34.13 46.09 -17.15
CA SER A 99 34.33 46.36 -18.60
C SER A 99 33.21 46.06 -19.59
N ARG A 100 32.70 47.13 -20.24
CA ARG A 100 31.62 47.16 -21.23
C ARG A 100 31.95 46.56 -22.63
N LEU A 101 33.10 45.94 -22.85
CA LEU A 101 33.60 45.79 -24.23
C LEU A 101 33.38 44.45 -24.95
N LYS A 102 32.77 43.43 -24.34
CA LYS A 102 32.25 42.24 -25.08
C LYS A 102 31.02 41.63 -24.40
N ALA A 103 30.00 42.44 -24.16
CA ALA A 103 28.75 41.93 -23.61
C ALA A 103 27.89 41.36 -24.75
N THR A 104 27.89 40.03 -24.91
CA THR A 104 26.83 39.33 -25.64
C THR A 104 25.47 39.82 -25.12
N PRO A 105 24.50 40.15 -25.98
CA PRO A 105 23.20 40.63 -25.51
C PRO A 105 22.61 39.62 -24.52
N ARG A 106 22.18 40.08 -23.34
CA ARG A 106 21.74 39.21 -22.25
C ARG A 106 20.66 38.23 -22.71
N MET A 107 19.74 38.69 -23.55
CA MET A 107 18.66 37.88 -24.13
C MET A 107 19.18 36.70 -24.96
N VAL A 108 20.21 36.90 -25.79
CA VAL A 108 20.82 35.82 -26.60
C VAL A 108 21.52 34.80 -25.71
N ARG A 109 22.12 35.27 -24.62
CA ARG A 109 22.80 34.40 -23.64
C ARG A 109 21.78 33.58 -22.82
N TRP A 110 20.64 34.16 -22.46
CA TRP A 110 19.51 33.46 -21.85
C TRP A 110 18.91 32.42 -22.79
N GLU A 111 18.71 32.77 -24.06
CA GLU A 111 18.13 31.88 -25.07
C GLU A 111 19.00 30.63 -25.31
N LEU A 112 20.33 30.77 -25.31
CA LEU A 112 21.27 29.65 -25.38
C LEU A 112 21.20 28.73 -24.15
N LEU A 113 21.10 29.30 -22.94
CA LEU A 113 20.94 28.54 -21.70
C LEU A 113 19.59 27.80 -21.67
N ILE A 114 18.52 28.47 -22.08
CA ILE A 114 17.16 27.90 -22.18
C ILE A 114 17.11 26.75 -23.19
N LYS A 115 17.73 26.90 -24.36
CA LYS A 115 17.66 25.88 -25.42
C LYS A 115 18.51 24.64 -25.14
N LYS A 116 19.61 24.77 -24.39
CA LYS A 116 20.58 23.68 -24.21
C LYS A 116 20.58 23.10 -22.80
N GLU A 117 20.66 23.95 -21.79
CA GLU A 117 20.98 23.54 -20.42
C GLU A 117 19.72 23.21 -19.61
N VAL A 118 18.60 23.91 -19.86
CA VAL A 118 17.33 23.68 -19.16
C VAL A 118 16.74 22.29 -19.44
N PRO A 119 16.63 21.82 -20.70
CA PRO A 119 16.04 20.50 -20.97
C PRO A 119 16.88 19.36 -20.39
N GLU A 120 18.20 19.48 -20.48
CA GLU A 120 19.15 18.52 -19.89
C GLU A 120 18.99 18.49 -18.36
N PHE A 121 18.99 19.66 -17.71
CA PHE A 121 18.79 19.76 -16.27
C PHE A 121 17.46 19.17 -15.80
N ARG A 122 16.35 19.47 -16.51
CA ARG A 122 15.03 18.91 -16.20
C ARG A 122 15.01 17.38 -16.31
N THR A 123 15.66 16.83 -17.34
CA THR A 123 15.78 15.38 -17.51
C THR A 123 16.48 14.74 -16.32
N TYR A 124 17.60 15.33 -15.88
CA TYR A 124 18.32 14.85 -14.70
C TYR A 124 17.49 15.00 -13.42
N LEU A 125 16.84 16.15 -13.20
CA LEU A 125 15.98 16.37 -12.04
C LEU A 125 14.86 15.34 -11.96
N VAL A 126 14.12 15.12 -13.04
CA VAL A 126 13.03 14.14 -13.09
C VAL A 126 13.56 12.73 -12.83
N ALA A 127 14.71 12.36 -13.40
CA ALA A 127 15.33 11.05 -13.14
C ALA A 127 15.72 10.87 -11.67
N HIS A 128 16.31 11.89 -11.04
CA HIS A 128 16.71 11.84 -9.63
C HIS A 128 15.49 11.78 -8.69
N VAL A 129 14.46 12.60 -8.93
CA VAL A 129 13.21 12.58 -8.17
C VAL A 129 12.49 11.24 -8.33
N GLY A 130 12.38 10.74 -9.56
CA GLY A 130 11.75 9.45 -9.83
C GLY A 130 12.48 8.28 -9.16
N LYS A 131 13.82 8.31 -9.14
CA LYS A 131 14.63 7.32 -8.40
C LYS A 131 14.35 7.40 -6.90
N ALA A 132 14.37 8.60 -6.32
CA ALA A 132 14.10 8.79 -4.90
C ALA A 132 12.70 8.29 -4.51
N GLN A 133 11.68 8.59 -5.32
CA GLN A 133 10.32 8.13 -5.11
C GLN A 133 10.20 6.60 -5.22
N SER A 134 10.87 5.97 -6.19
CA SER A 134 10.89 4.53 -6.34
C SER A 134 11.55 3.82 -5.13
N GLU A 135 12.65 4.37 -4.62
CA GLU A 135 13.32 3.86 -3.42
C GLU A 135 12.43 4.01 -2.17
N LEU A 136 11.75 5.15 -2.00
CA LEU A 136 10.77 5.35 -0.94
C LEU A 136 9.65 4.30 -1.01
N MET A 137 9.02 4.12 -2.17
CA MET A 137 7.95 3.15 -2.35
C MET A 137 8.41 1.72 -2.07
N THR A 138 9.61 1.36 -2.53
CA THR A 138 10.19 0.04 -2.30
C THR A 138 10.45 -0.20 -0.81
N ASN A 139 11.02 0.78 -0.12
CA ASN A 139 11.30 0.67 1.31
C ASN A 139 10.00 0.61 2.11
N PHE A 140 9.02 1.45 1.79
CA PHE A 140 7.70 1.40 2.41
C PHE A 140 7.03 0.04 2.25
N SER A 141 7.06 -0.55 1.05
CA SER A 141 6.54 -1.90 0.80
C SER A 141 7.26 -2.94 1.67
N LYS A 142 8.59 -2.90 1.71
CA LYS A 142 9.38 -3.81 2.58
C LYS A 142 9.04 -3.62 4.05
N THR A 143 8.86 -2.39 4.51
CA THR A 143 8.46 -2.13 5.90
C THR A 143 7.09 -2.73 6.15
N LEU A 144 6.10 -2.51 5.27
CA LEU A 144 4.75 -3.09 5.40
C LEU A 144 4.76 -4.62 5.43
N GLU A 145 5.58 -5.27 4.60
CA GLU A 145 5.73 -6.74 4.59
C GLU A 145 6.36 -7.29 5.88
N ASN A 146 7.21 -6.50 6.54
CA ASN A 146 7.92 -6.89 7.75
C ASN A 146 7.22 -6.41 9.04
N ILE A 147 6.04 -5.77 8.95
CA ILE A 147 5.24 -5.46 10.13
C ILE A 147 4.84 -6.79 10.77
N PRO A 148 5.29 -7.11 12.00
CA PRO A 148 4.82 -8.30 12.67
C PRO A 148 3.29 -8.21 12.78
N PRO A 149 2.55 -9.32 12.60
CA PRO A 149 1.11 -9.30 12.83
C PRO A 149 0.85 -8.69 14.21
N PRO A 150 -0.19 -7.84 14.35
CA PRO A 150 -0.49 -7.21 15.63
C PRO A 150 -0.52 -8.30 16.69
N ASP A 151 0.10 -8.05 17.85
CA ASP A 151 0.10 -9.05 18.91
C ASP A 151 -1.34 -9.20 19.44
N LEU A 152 -2.01 -10.25 18.97
CA LEU A 152 -3.40 -10.53 19.33
C LEU A 152 -3.51 -11.17 20.73
N ARG A 153 -2.38 -11.45 21.41
CA ARG A 153 -2.37 -11.96 22.78
C ARG A 153 -3.06 -10.93 23.69
N HIS A 154 -4.07 -11.37 24.41
CA HIS A 154 -4.94 -10.54 25.26
C HIS A 154 -5.89 -9.57 24.53
N THR A 155 -6.10 -9.74 23.21
CA THR A 155 -7.16 -9.04 22.47
C THR A 155 -8.37 -9.95 22.23
N TRP A 156 -9.57 -9.36 22.11
CA TRP A 156 -10.80 -10.03 21.67
C TRP A 156 -10.86 -10.32 20.16
N ALA A 157 -9.75 -10.13 19.45
CA ALA A 157 -9.65 -10.41 18.02
C ALA A 157 -8.80 -11.67 17.83
N GLN A 158 -9.30 -12.83 18.24
CA GLN A 158 -8.63 -14.09 17.97
C GLN A 158 -8.73 -14.45 16.48
N ALA A 159 -7.90 -15.40 16.02
CA ALA A 159 -7.99 -15.89 14.65
C ALA A 159 -9.41 -16.48 14.42
N PRO A 160 -10.18 -15.96 13.45
CA PRO A 160 -11.55 -16.41 13.23
C PRO A 160 -11.58 -17.88 12.79
N MET A 161 -12.67 -18.56 13.14
CA MET A 161 -12.99 -19.89 12.65
C MET A 161 -13.38 -19.80 11.17
N GLU A 162 -12.87 -20.70 10.34
CA GLU A 162 -13.31 -20.87 8.96
C GLU A 162 -14.59 -21.71 8.93
N PHE A 163 -15.72 -21.08 8.60
CA PHE A 163 -16.98 -21.78 8.43
C PHE A 163 -17.29 -21.98 6.94
N GLU A 164 -17.22 -23.22 6.49
CA GLU A 164 -17.67 -23.64 5.16
C GLU A 164 -19.12 -24.11 5.25
N ASP A 165 -20.02 -23.42 4.57
CA ASP A 165 -21.44 -23.77 4.57
C ASP A 165 -21.76 -24.97 3.64
N ALA A 166 -22.99 -25.47 3.71
CA ALA A 166 -23.42 -26.62 2.89
C ALA A 166 -23.47 -26.34 1.37
N LEU A 167 -23.35 -25.08 0.94
CA LEU A 167 -23.27 -24.68 -0.45
C LEU A 167 -21.82 -24.51 -0.93
N GLY A 168 -20.84 -24.62 -0.03
CA GLY A 168 -19.41 -24.46 -0.29
C GLY A 168 -18.89 -23.03 -0.14
N ARG A 169 -19.68 -22.11 0.45
CA ARG A 169 -19.24 -20.73 0.76
C ARG A 169 -18.44 -20.76 2.05
N ILE A 170 -17.30 -20.07 2.06
CA ILE A 170 -16.44 -19.94 3.25
C ILE A 170 -16.61 -18.54 3.81
N ILE A 171 -16.93 -18.43 5.10
CA ILE A 171 -17.00 -17.17 5.82
C ILE A 171 -16.19 -17.26 7.13
N PRO A 172 -15.49 -16.18 7.52
CA PRO A 172 -14.87 -16.10 8.84
C PRO A 172 -15.95 -15.85 9.89
N ILE A 173 -15.96 -16.66 10.96
CA ILE A 173 -16.79 -16.45 12.14
C ILE A 173 -15.86 -16.22 13.35
N PRO A 174 -16.05 -15.16 14.14
CA PRO A 174 -15.23 -14.93 15.33
C PRO A 174 -15.23 -16.16 16.25
N SER A 175 -14.05 -16.62 16.68
CA SER A 175 -13.92 -17.81 17.54
C SER A 175 -14.43 -17.58 18.96
N GLU A 176 -14.80 -16.35 19.31
CA GLU A 176 -15.43 -15.99 20.59
C GLU A 176 -16.95 -16.27 20.59
N TYR A 177 -17.53 -16.62 19.44
CA TYR A 177 -18.96 -16.85 19.33
C TYR A 177 -19.33 -18.19 19.96
N ASP A 178 -20.30 -18.14 20.88
CA ASP A 178 -20.99 -19.33 21.38
C ASP A 178 -21.93 -19.89 20.30
N TRP A 179 -22.50 -21.05 20.60
CA TRP A 179 -23.42 -21.73 19.69
C TRP A 179 -24.54 -20.80 19.21
N ASP A 180 -25.17 -20.06 20.12
CA ASP A 180 -26.33 -19.20 19.79
C ASP A 180 -25.96 -18.12 18.76
N LYS A 181 -24.78 -17.50 18.88
CA LYS A 181 -24.30 -16.52 17.90
C LYS A 181 -23.98 -17.17 16.56
N VAL A 182 -23.32 -18.34 16.56
CA VAL A 182 -23.03 -19.08 15.33
C VAL A 182 -24.31 -19.53 14.64
N GLU A 183 -25.28 -20.03 15.39
CA GLU A 183 -26.60 -20.43 14.88
C GLU A 183 -27.33 -19.23 14.27
N ALA A 184 -27.31 -18.06 14.92
CA ALA A 184 -27.87 -16.84 14.34
C ALA A 184 -27.21 -16.47 13.01
N VAL A 185 -25.89 -16.61 12.89
CA VAL A 185 -25.16 -16.41 11.62
C VAL A 185 -25.63 -17.40 10.56
N ILE A 186 -25.77 -18.70 10.90
CA ILE A 186 -26.26 -19.73 9.97
C ILE A 186 -27.68 -19.41 9.50
N GLN A 187 -28.59 -19.08 10.42
CA GLN A 187 -29.98 -18.72 10.10
C GLN A 187 -30.04 -17.47 9.20
N ALA A 188 -29.21 -16.47 9.46
CA ALA A 188 -29.13 -15.27 8.64
C ALA A 188 -28.61 -15.56 7.23
N GLN A 189 -27.56 -16.40 7.09
CA GLN A 189 -26.96 -16.76 5.80
C GLN A 189 -27.91 -17.53 4.87
N PHE A 190 -28.84 -18.28 5.44
CA PHE A 190 -29.86 -19.04 4.72
C PHE A 190 -31.27 -18.42 4.83
N LYS A 191 -31.37 -17.16 5.26
CA LYS A 191 -32.65 -16.44 5.36
C LYS A 191 -33.38 -16.39 4.02
N HIS A 192 -32.63 -16.26 2.93
CA HIS A 192 -33.14 -16.28 1.56
C HIS A 192 -32.25 -17.17 0.68
N GLY A 193 -32.85 -17.87 -0.29
CA GLY A 193 -32.13 -18.69 -1.26
C GLY A 193 -32.13 -20.21 -0.96
N PRO A 194 -31.26 -20.97 -1.67
CA PRO A 194 -31.25 -22.42 -1.58
C PRO A 194 -30.83 -22.90 -0.19
N GLY A 195 -31.50 -23.94 0.32
CA GLY A 195 -31.24 -24.46 1.66
C GLY A 195 -32.00 -23.77 2.79
N HIS A 196 -32.73 -22.67 2.52
CA HIS A 196 -33.55 -21.96 3.53
C HIS A 196 -34.43 -22.89 4.36
N THR A 197 -35.24 -23.70 3.68
CA THR A 197 -36.18 -24.62 4.34
C THR A 197 -35.45 -25.61 5.24
N LYS A 198 -34.31 -26.13 4.79
CA LYS A 198 -33.49 -27.11 5.52
C LYS A 198 -32.85 -26.51 6.77
N VAL A 199 -32.30 -25.30 6.67
CA VAL A 199 -31.71 -24.61 7.83
C VAL A 199 -32.79 -24.24 8.85
N ARG A 200 -33.93 -23.76 8.38
CA ARG A 200 -35.06 -23.41 9.26
C ARG A 200 -35.63 -24.63 10.00
N SER A 201 -35.57 -25.81 9.41
CA SER A 201 -36.01 -27.07 10.03
C SER A 201 -34.91 -27.81 10.79
N GLY A 202 -33.70 -27.25 10.91
CA GLY A 202 -32.58 -27.90 11.59
C GLY A 202 -32.00 -29.12 10.85
N GLU A 203 -32.25 -29.24 9.55
CA GLU A 203 -31.78 -30.36 8.71
C GLU A 203 -30.35 -30.15 8.20
N TYR A 204 -29.45 -29.85 9.11
CA TYR A 204 -28.04 -29.69 8.82
C TYR A 204 -27.19 -30.19 9.97
N GLU A 205 -25.94 -30.53 9.67
CA GLU A 205 -24.96 -30.96 10.64
C GLU A 205 -23.64 -30.25 10.41
N LEU A 206 -22.95 -29.93 11.50
CA LEU A 206 -21.63 -29.32 11.47
C LEU A 206 -20.58 -30.37 11.83
N TYR A 207 -19.43 -30.27 11.19
CA TYR A 207 -18.30 -31.16 11.34
C TYR A 207 -17.02 -30.35 11.55
N TYR A 208 -16.09 -30.88 12.33
CA TYR A 208 -14.72 -30.36 12.43
C TYR A 208 -13.73 -31.49 12.14
N GLY A 209 -12.52 -31.12 11.68
CA GLY A 209 -11.46 -32.06 11.33
C GLY A 209 -11.03 -31.97 9.87
N SER A 210 -9.93 -32.65 9.55
CA SER A 210 -9.38 -32.70 8.19
C SER A 210 -10.14 -33.70 7.31
N PHE A 211 -10.01 -33.55 5.99
CA PHE A 211 -10.56 -34.50 5.02
C PHE A 211 -10.11 -35.94 5.36
N GLY A 212 -11.04 -36.75 5.88
CA GLY A 212 -10.81 -38.15 6.28
C GLY A 212 -11.24 -38.48 7.71
N ASP A 213 -11.26 -37.50 8.62
CA ASP A 213 -11.58 -37.69 10.04
C ASP A 213 -12.52 -36.60 10.56
N LEU A 214 -13.73 -36.56 9.96
CA LEU A 214 -14.77 -35.58 10.28
C LEU A 214 -15.56 -36.02 11.50
N ASN A 215 -15.48 -35.24 12.57
CA ASN A 215 -16.21 -35.47 13.80
C ASN A 215 -17.46 -34.58 13.86
N PRO A 216 -18.67 -35.15 14.09
CA PRO A 216 -19.88 -34.35 14.19
C PRO A 216 -19.84 -33.48 15.46
N ILE A 217 -20.12 -32.19 15.30
CA ILE A 217 -20.22 -31.23 16.40
C ILE A 217 -21.55 -31.44 17.11
N LYS A 218 -21.52 -31.63 18.43
CA LYS A 218 -22.70 -31.52 19.28
C LYS A 218 -22.82 -30.09 19.78
N THR A 219 -24.02 -29.52 19.72
CA THR A 219 -24.31 -28.15 20.21
C THR A 219 -23.88 -27.96 21.66
N THR A 220 -24.09 -28.96 22.52
CA THR A 220 -23.72 -28.94 23.94
C THR A 220 -22.21 -28.92 24.21
N SER A 221 -21.38 -29.19 23.20
CA SER A 221 -19.92 -29.21 23.32
C SER A 221 -19.25 -28.31 22.27
N PHE A 222 -19.98 -27.31 21.75
CA PHE A 222 -19.44 -26.39 20.77
C PHE A 222 -18.50 -25.40 21.46
N CYS A 223 -17.20 -25.58 21.24
CA CYS A 223 -16.14 -24.72 21.74
C CYS A 223 -15.18 -24.43 20.58
N PRO A 224 -15.38 -23.34 19.82
CA PRO A 224 -14.52 -23.00 18.70
C PRO A 224 -13.11 -22.64 19.19
N ILE A 225 -12.11 -23.23 18.54
CA ILE A 225 -10.69 -22.90 18.75
C ILE A 225 -10.30 -21.84 17.72
N PRO A 226 -9.45 -20.84 18.06
CA PRO A 226 -8.96 -19.88 17.09
C PRO A 226 -8.37 -20.56 15.85
N GLY A 227 -8.84 -20.16 14.66
CA GLY A 227 -8.45 -20.76 13.37
C GLY A 227 -9.04 -22.15 13.07
N MET A 228 -9.97 -22.66 13.88
CA MET A 228 -10.65 -23.93 13.63
C MET A 228 -11.39 -23.91 12.28
N LYS A 229 -11.43 -25.05 11.60
CA LYS A 229 -12.25 -25.22 10.39
C LYS A 229 -13.50 -26.04 10.70
N VAL A 230 -14.65 -25.48 10.36
CA VAL A 230 -15.96 -26.12 10.50
C VAL A 230 -16.64 -26.21 9.14
N THR A 231 -17.17 -27.39 8.83
CA THR A 231 -17.90 -27.64 7.59
C THR A 231 -19.32 -28.05 7.89
N MET A 232 -20.28 -27.41 7.23
CA MET A 232 -21.71 -27.70 7.31
C MET A 232 -22.14 -28.60 6.17
N SER A 233 -23.04 -29.54 6.45
CA SER A 233 -23.67 -30.42 5.47
C SER A 233 -25.17 -30.44 5.66
N PHE A 234 -25.94 -30.54 4.58
CA PHE A 234 -27.38 -30.78 4.69
C PHE A 234 -27.69 -32.26 4.93
N ILE A 235 -28.69 -32.52 5.77
CA ILE A 235 -29.26 -33.86 5.92
C ILE A 235 -30.22 -34.10 4.74
N ILE A 236 -30.01 -35.21 4.03
CA ILE A 236 -30.80 -35.62 2.87
C ILE A 236 -31.72 -36.77 3.27
N GLY A 237 -33.00 -36.69 2.90
CA GLY A 237 -33.98 -37.76 3.09
C GLY A 237 -35.04 -37.56 4.18
N GLN A 238 -35.11 -36.38 4.83
CA GLN A 238 -36.19 -36.06 5.78
C GLN A 238 -37.44 -35.43 5.12
N TYR A 239 -37.33 -34.86 3.90
CA TYR A 239 -38.47 -34.49 3.03
C TYR A 239 -38.22 -34.92 1.58
N SER A 240 -39.30 -35.30 0.88
CA SER A 240 -39.33 -35.63 -0.54
C SER A 240 -39.19 -34.36 -1.41
N GLY A 241 -37.95 -33.99 -1.74
CA GLY A 241 -37.66 -32.88 -2.64
C GLY A 241 -36.22 -32.91 -3.18
N SER A 242 -36.11 -33.14 -4.49
CA SER A 242 -34.92 -33.15 -5.36
C SER A 242 -33.69 -33.94 -4.84
N GLU A 243 -33.45 -35.10 -5.45
CA GLU A 243 -32.32 -36.01 -5.23
C GLU A 243 -30.96 -35.46 -5.72
N ARG A 244 -30.83 -34.14 -5.91
CA ARG A 244 -29.62 -33.50 -6.44
C ARG A 244 -28.90 -32.73 -5.34
N CYS A 245 -27.56 -32.79 -5.35
CA CYS A 245 -26.74 -32.04 -4.43
C CYS A 245 -26.96 -30.53 -4.58
N PRO A 246 -27.25 -29.79 -3.50
CA PRO A 246 -27.44 -28.35 -3.56
C PRO A 246 -26.12 -27.56 -3.62
N ARG A 247 -24.97 -28.22 -3.45
CA ARG A 247 -23.64 -27.58 -3.51
C ARG A 247 -23.39 -27.03 -4.92
N LEU A 248 -23.01 -25.75 -5.00
CA LEU A 248 -22.79 -25.07 -6.28
C LEU A 248 -21.69 -25.80 -7.06
N GLY A 249 -22.00 -26.25 -8.28
CA GLY A 249 -21.07 -26.97 -9.16
C GLY A 249 -20.96 -28.49 -8.92
N CYS A 250 -21.71 -29.06 -7.97
CA CYS A 250 -21.71 -30.50 -7.72
C CYS A 250 -22.61 -31.24 -8.73
N THR A 251 -22.07 -32.21 -9.48
CA THR A 251 -22.77 -32.97 -10.54
C THR A 251 -23.37 -34.28 -10.06
N SER A 252 -23.25 -34.54 -8.77
CA SER A 252 -23.47 -35.83 -8.16
C SER A 252 -24.94 -36.19 -8.06
N ARG A 253 -25.25 -37.44 -8.43
CA ARG A 253 -26.61 -37.97 -8.56
C ARG A 253 -26.90 -39.17 -7.66
N SER A 254 -25.88 -39.71 -6.99
CA SER A 254 -26.00 -40.87 -6.13
C SER A 254 -25.59 -40.51 -4.71
N PHE A 255 -26.13 -41.26 -3.76
CA PHE A 255 -25.91 -40.99 -2.36
C PHE A 255 -25.83 -42.29 -1.56
N GLN A 256 -24.95 -42.37 -0.57
CA GLN A 256 -24.71 -43.60 0.20
C GLN A 256 -25.13 -43.43 1.66
N LYS A 257 -25.98 -44.34 2.15
CA LYS A 257 -26.37 -44.40 3.57
C LYS A 257 -25.22 -44.93 4.42
N HIS A 258 -24.77 -44.18 5.42
CA HIS A 258 -23.85 -44.69 6.44
C HIS A 258 -24.64 -45.23 7.63
N GLY A 259 -24.38 -46.47 8.03
CA GLY A 259 -25.22 -47.29 8.92
C GLY A 259 -25.32 -46.87 10.40
N ALA A 260 -24.80 -45.71 10.78
CA ALA A 260 -24.95 -45.16 12.12
C ALA A 260 -26.08 -44.12 12.12
N GLY A 261 -27.33 -44.59 12.05
CA GLY A 261 -28.53 -43.77 12.23
C GLY A 261 -28.74 -42.67 11.18
N ALA A 262 -29.37 -43.03 10.07
CA ALA A 262 -29.98 -42.12 9.10
C ALA A 262 -29.07 -40.99 8.54
N ARG A 263 -28.00 -41.33 7.82
CA ARG A 263 -27.19 -40.30 7.11
C ARG A 263 -26.81 -40.74 5.71
N VAL A 264 -27.02 -39.84 4.76
CA VAL A 264 -26.79 -40.02 3.33
C VAL A 264 -25.68 -39.06 2.89
N LYS A 265 -24.54 -39.57 2.40
CA LYS A 265 -23.45 -38.76 1.81
C LYS A 265 -23.59 -38.67 0.30
N ILE A 266 -23.28 -37.50 -0.27
CA ILE A 266 -23.07 -37.29 -1.70
C ILE A 266 -21.57 -37.14 -1.95
N TRP A 267 -21.05 -37.82 -2.97
CA TRP A 267 -19.71 -37.64 -3.54
C TRP A 267 -19.77 -36.63 -4.67
#